data_AF-A0A7X6ZG81-F1
#
_entry.id   AF-A0A7X6ZG81-F1
#
_cell.length_a   1.000
_cell.length_b   1.000
_cell.length_c   1.000
_cell.angle_alpha   90.00
_cell.angle_beta   90.00
_cell.angle_gamma   90.00
#
_symmetry.space_group_name_H-M   'P 1'
#
loop_
_entity.id
_entity.type
_entity.pdbx_description
1 polymer ?
#
loop_
_entity_poly.entity_id
_entity_poly.type
_entity_poly.pdbx_seq_one_letter_code
_entity_poly.pdbx_strand_id
1 'polypeptide(L)'
;MSNKKEQERAELHRTIWNIANDLRGSVDGWDFKQYVLGMLFYRYISENITSYINKGEHEAGITDFDYANLTDEEAESAREDMVQTRGFFILPSELFVNMKERSGDDDNLNETLETIFKNIEASAQGTASERNFKGLFDDIDVNSNKLGSTVTRRNEKLVKLINSVAEMNLGS
;
A
#
# COMPACT_ATOMS: atom_id res chain seq x y z
N MET A 1 -3.62 -13.76 -23.34
CA MET A 1 -3.50 -12.40 -22.76
C MET A 1 -4.86 -11.79 -22.38
N SER A 2 -5.95 -11.93 -23.17
CA SER A 2 -7.30 -11.42 -22.80
C SER A 2 -7.86 -11.99 -21.48
N ASN A 3 -7.65 -13.28 -21.24
CA ASN A 3 -8.24 -14.01 -20.12
C ASN A 3 -7.61 -13.67 -18.74
N LYS A 4 -6.30 -13.36 -18.69
CA LYS A 4 -5.60 -13.00 -17.42
C LYS A 4 -6.09 -11.66 -16.88
N LYS A 5 -6.25 -10.64 -17.74
CA LYS A 5 -6.80 -9.33 -17.37
C LYS A 5 -8.26 -9.39 -16.92
N GLU A 6 -9.06 -10.26 -17.54
CA GLU A 6 -10.46 -10.48 -17.15
C GLU A 6 -10.55 -11.22 -15.81
N GLN A 7 -9.66 -12.19 -15.56
CA GLN A 7 -9.55 -12.88 -14.27
C GLN A 7 -9.10 -11.94 -13.15
N GLU A 8 -8.06 -11.14 -13.35
CA GLU A 8 -7.60 -10.13 -12.38
C GLU A 8 -8.70 -9.11 -12.06
N ARG A 9 -9.45 -8.64 -13.09
CA ARG A 9 -10.61 -7.77 -12.88
C ARG A 9 -11.74 -8.45 -12.12
N ALA A 10 -12.00 -9.73 -12.40
CA ALA A 10 -13.02 -10.50 -11.71
C ALA A 10 -12.64 -10.76 -10.24
N GLU A 11 -11.36 -11.06 -9.96
CA GLU A 11 -10.83 -11.19 -8.60
C GLU A 11 -10.88 -9.87 -7.85
N LEU A 12 -10.48 -8.77 -8.49
CA LEU A 12 -10.62 -7.41 -7.94
C LEU A 12 -12.08 -7.11 -7.56
N HIS A 13 -13.02 -7.31 -8.48
CA HIS A 13 -14.44 -7.07 -8.23
C HIS A 13 -15.00 -8.00 -7.15
N ARG A 14 -14.60 -9.28 -7.13
CA ARG A 14 -15.02 -10.26 -6.13
C ARG A 14 -14.55 -9.86 -4.74
N THR A 15 -13.29 -9.43 -4.60
CA THR A 15 -12.79 -9.01 -3.29
C THR A 15 -13.42 -7.71 -2.83
N ILE A 16 -13.54 -6.70 -3.71
CA ILE A 16 -14.29 -5.48 -3.39
C ILE A 16 -15.69 -5.84 -2.88
N TRP A 17 -16.38 -6.78 -3.54
CA TRP A 17 -17.72 -7.19 -3.16
C TRP A 17 -17.77 -7.99 -1.84
N ASN A 18 -16.82 -8.89 -1.62
CA ASN A 18 -16.70 -9.67 -0.38
C ASN A 18 -16.43 -8.77 0.82
N ILE A 19 -15.45 -7.87 0.73
CA ILE A 19 -15.13 -6.96 1.84
C ILE A 19 -16.30 -5.97 2.07
N ALA A 20 -16.94 -5.50 0.99
CA ALA A 20 -18.14 -4.68 1.10
C ALA A 20 -19.35 -5.41 1.73
N ASN A 21 -19.41 -6.74 1.67
CA ASN A 21 -20.42 -7.52 2.39
C ASN A 21 -20.05 -7.71 3.86
N ASP A 22 -18.80 -8.05 4.16
CA ASP A 22 -18.32 -8.31 5.53
C ASP A 22 -18.39 -7.06 6.43
N LEU A 23 -18.36 -5.87 5.82
CA LEU A 23 -18.38 -4.60 6.54
C LEU A 23 -19.69 -3.82 6.38
N ARG A 24 -20.70 -4.39 5.71
CA ARG A 24 -22.03 -3.79 5.53
C ARG A 24 -22.74 -3.70 6.88
N GLY A 25 -22.69 -2.51 7.48
CA GLY A 25 -23.30 -2.22 8.78
C GLY A 25 -22.70 -1.01 9.50
N SER A 26 -21.54 -0.51 9.07
CA SER A 26 -20.85 0.60 9.76
C SER A 26 -20.19 1.66 8.87
N VAL A 27 -20.12 1.45 7.55
CA VAL A 27 -19.56 2.37 6.54
C VAL A 27 -20.47 2.37 5.32
N ASP A 28 -20.71 3.51 4.69
CA ASP A 28 -21.39 3.55 3.39
C ASP A 28 -20.53 2.82 2.34
N GLY A 29 -21.15 1.99 1.50
CA GLY A 29 -20.44 1.10 0.58
C GLY A 29 -19.60 1.83 -0.47
N TRP A 30 -19.94 3.11 -0.75
CA TRP A 30 -19.19 3.96 -1.66
C TRP A 30 -17.87 4.46 -1.06
N ASP A 31 -17.88 4.90 0.20
CA ASP A 31 -16.65 5.32 0.90
C ASP A 31 -15.67 4.17 1.01
N PHE A 32 -16.18 2.97 1.30
CA PHE A 32 -15.34 1.79 1.48
C PHE A 32 -14.58 1.37 0.21
N LYS A 33 -15.15 1.61 -0.96
CA LYS A 33 -14.48 1.36 -2.25
C LYS A 33 -13.18 2.17 -2.36
N GLN A 34 -13.16 3.41 -1.88
CA GLN A 34 -11.96 4.26 -1.93
C GLN A 34 -10.86 3.71 -1.03
N TYR A 35 -11.20 3.26 0.18
CA TYR A 35 -10.24 2.60 1.06
C TYR A 35 -9.63 1.33 0.43
N VAL A 36 -10.46 0.49 -0.21
CA VAL A 36 -9.97 -0.73 -0.89
C VAL A 36 -9.05 -0.38 -2.06
N LEU A 37 -9.48 0.53 -2.94
CA LEU A 37 -8.67 0.94 -4.10
C LEU A 37 -7.35 1.57 -3.66
N GLY A 38 -7.40 2.40 -2.64
CA GLY A 38 -6.23 3.03 -2.03
C GLY A 38 -5.24 2.04 -1.45
N MET A 39 -5.71 1.09 -0.64
CA MET A 39 -4.86 0.04 -0.07
C MET A 39 -4.31 -0.92 -1.13
N LEU A 40 -5.10 -1.21 -2.17
CA LEU A 40 -4.61 -1.99 -3.32
C LEU A 40 -3.52 -1.26 -4.09
N PHE A 41 -3.69 0.05 -4.29
CA PHE A 41 -2.70 0.86 -4.94
C PHE A 41 -1.41 0.91 -4.10
N TYR A 42 -1.52 1.13 -2.79
CA TYR A 42 -0.41 1.07 -1.85
C TYR A 42 0.33 -0.29 -1.92
N ARG A 43 -0.40 -1.40 -1.88
CA ARG A 43 0.16 -2.75 -2.09
C ARG A 43 0.92 -2.84 -3.41
N TYR A 44 0.30 -2.41 -4.52
CA TYR A 44 0.88 -2.48 -5.85
C TYR A 44 2.19 -1.70 -5.96
N ILE A 45 2.25 -0.46 -5.46
CA ILE A 45 3.48 0.34 -5.53
C ILE A 45 4.58 -0.20 -4.62
N SER A 46 4.23 -0.76 -3.44
CA SER A 46 5.19 -1.45 -2.56
C SER A 46 5.78 -2.68 -3.23
N GLU A 47 4.94 -3.55 -3.81
CA GLU A 47 5.42 -4.74 -4.53
C GLU A 47 6.27 -4.36 -5.76
N ASN A 48 5.89 -3.29 -6.47
CA ASN A 48 6.60 -2.84 -7.66
C ASN A 48 8.01 -2.32 -7.35
N ILE A 49 8.16 -1.50 -6.30
CA ILE A 49 9.46 -0.96 -5.92
C ILE A 49 10.38 -2.05 -5.37
N THR A 50 9.87 -2.94 -4.50
CA THR A 50 10.61 -4.09 -3.99
C THR A 50 11.07 -5.00 -5.12
N SER A 51 10.16 -5.37 -6.04
CA SER A 51 10.50 -6.22 -7.18
C SER A 51 11.56 -5.58 -8.09
N TYR A 52 11.50 -4.26 -8.29
CA TYR A 52 12.46 -3.56 -9.13
C TYR A 52 13.86 -3.55 -8.52
N ILE A 53 13.97 -3.19 -7.24
CA ILE A 53 15.25 -3.14 -6.54
C ILE A 53 15.85 -4.54 -6.43
N ASN A 54 15.05 -5.53 -6.01
CA ASN A 54 15.51 -6.93 -5.90
C ASN A 54 16.02 -7.43 -7.24
N LYS A 55 15.30 -7.17 -8.34
CA LYS A 55 15.75 -7.56 -9.68
C LYS A 55 17.10 -6.93 -10.04
N GLY A 56 17.31 -5.65 -9.75
CA GLY A 56 18.58 -4.96 -10.03
C GLY A 56 19.76 -5.58 -9.27
N GLU A 57 19.58 -5.82 -7.97
CA GLU A 57 20.61 -6.44 -7.11
C GLU A 57 20.88 -7.90 -7.49
N HIS A 58 19.84 -8.65 -7.86
CA HIS A 58 19.96 -10.03 -8.34
C HIS A 58 20.73 -10.09 -9.67
N GLU A 59 20.45 -9.17 -10.60
CA GLU A 59 21.18 -9.03 -11.88
C GLU A 59 22.65 -8.60 -11.65
N ALA A 60 22.94 -7.87 -10.57
CA ALA A 60 24.30 -7.54 -10.13
C ALA A 60 25.02 -8.70 -9.40
N GLY A 61 24.33 -9.80 -9.13
CA GLY A 61 24.89 -11.03 -8.56
C GLY A 61 24.61 -11.27 -7.08
N ILE A 62 23.80 -10.43 -6.42
CA ILE A 62 23.41 -10.58 -5.01
C ILE A 62 22.07 -11.33 -4.95
N THR A 63 22.07 -12.64 -5.22
CA THR A 63 20.83 -13.42 -5.43
C THR A 63 19.91 -13.54 -4.21
N ASP A 64 20.44 -13.35 -3.01
CA ASP A 64 19.69 -13.46 -1.75
C ASP A 64 19.22 -12.09 -1.24
N PHE A 65 19.41 -11.03 -2.02
CA PHE A 65 18.97 -9.68 -1.65
C PHE A 65 17.45 -9.58 -1.59
N ASP A 66 16.94 -8.94 -0.54
CA ASP A 66 15.54 -8.57 -0.44
C ASP A 66 15.39 -7.20 0.22
N TYR A 67 14.91 -6.24 -0.55
CA TYR A 67 14.68 -4.86 -0.14
C TYR A 67 13.77 -4.77 1.09
N ALA A 68 12.81 -5.70 1.23
CA ALA A 68 11.91 -5.71 2.38
C ALA A 68 12.62 -5.99 3.72
N ASN A 69 13.82 -6.57 3.69
CA ASN A 69 14.59 -6.93 4.89
C ASN A 69 15.65 -5.90 5.28
N LEU A 70 15.84 -4.83 4.48
CA LEU A 70 16.77 -3.76 4.81
C LEU A 70 16.25 -2.88 5.94
N THR A 71 17.16 -2.18 6.62
CA THR A 71 16.76 -1.06 7.48
C THR A 71 16.44 0.18 6.63
N ASP A 72 15.65 1.09 7.19
CA ASP A 72 15.30 2.35 6.54
C ASP A 72 16.55 3.19 6.23
N GLU A 73 17.55 3.16 7.12
CA GLU A 73 18.81 3.87 6.93
C GLU A 73 19.63 3.32 5.75
N GLU A 74 19.67 2.01 5.57
CA GLU A 74 20.36 1.37 4.45
C GLU A 74 19.68 1.70 3.12
N ALA A 75 18.35 1.66 3.12
CA ALA A 75 17.52 1.91 1.95
C ALA A 75 17.61 3.36 1.45
N GLU A 76 17.90 4.33 2.33
CA GLU A 76 17.98 5.75 1.99
C GLU A 76 19.01 6.02 0.87
N SER A 77 20.06 5.19 0.77
CA SER A 77 21.04 5.26 -0.31
C SER A 77 20.45 5.10 -1.72
N ALA A 78 19.31 4.41 -1.84
CA ALA A 78 18.61 4.19 -3.10
C ALA A 78 17.57 5.28 -3.41
N ARG A 79 17.27 6.21 -2.48
CA ARG A 79 16.17 7.18 -2.65
C ARG A 79 16.31 8.01 -3.91
N GLU A 80 17.46 8.62 -4.14
CA GLU A 80 17.66 9.52 -5.29
C GLU A 80 17.47 8.80 -6.62
N ASP A 81 18.07 7.61 -6.78
CA ASP A 81 17.92 6.80 -7.99
C ASP A 81 16.48 6.31 -8.20
N MET A 82 15.81 5.86 -7.14
CA MET A 82 14.41 5.42 -7.21
C MET A 82 13.48 6.56 -7.56
N VAL A 83 13.65 7.75 -6.97
CA VAL A 83 12.84 8.91 -7.32
C VAL A 83 13.11 9.34 -8.77
N GLN A 84 14.35 9.29 -9.26
CA GLN A 84 14.64 9.62 -10.66
C GLN A 84 14.09 8.60 -11.67
N THR A 85 14.15 7.30 -11.34
CA THR A 85 13.78 6.20 -12.26
C THR A 85 12.31 5.80 -12.18
N ARG A 86 11.74 5.79 -10.96
CA ARG A 86 10.36 5.37 -10.68
C ARG A 86 9.43 6.51 -10.29
N GLY A 87 9.98 7.65 -9.87
CA GLY A 87 9.20 8.84 -9.53
C GLY A 87 8.70 8.87 -8.09
N PHE A 88 9.03 7.89 -7.26
CA PHE A 88 8.68 7.84 -5.85
C PHE A 88 9.64 6.91 -5.11
N PHE A 89 9.58 6.92 -3.79
CA PHE A 89 10.34 6.05 -2.91
C PHE A 89 9.49 5.63 -1.71
N ILE A 90 9.67 4.41 -1.23
CA ILE A 90 8.98 3.84 -0.07
C ILE A 90 10.05 3.16 0.78
N LEU A 91 10.15 3.50 2.05
CA LEU A 91 11.10 2.85 2.95
C LEU A 91 10.70 1.40 3.23
N PRO A 92 11.65 0.50 3.54
CA PRO A 92 11.36 -0.87 3.94
C PRO A 92 10.29 -0.96 5.03
N SER A 93 10.38 -0.15 6.10
CA SER A 93 9.40 -0.16 7.19
C SER A 93 8.00 0.31 6.76
N GLU A 94 7.90 0.97 5.60
CA GLU A 94 6.68 1.51 5.01
C GLU A 94 6.14 0.63 3.88
N LEU A 95 6.79 -0.48 3.53
CA LEU A 95 6.30 -1.42 2.53
C LEU A 95 5.03 -2.12 3.03
N PHE A 96 4.09 -2.37 2.12
CA PHE A 96 2.83 -3.05 2.44
C PHE A 96 3.04 -4.37 3.19
N VAL A 97 4.05 -5.17 2.81
CA VAL A 97 4.33 -6.47 3.46
C VAL A 97 4.71 -6.28 4.94
N ASN A 98 5.62 -5.36 5.23
CA ASN A 98 6.12 -5.08 6.59
C ASN A 98 5.04 -4.37 7.43
N MET A 99 4.29 -3.46 6.81
CA MET A 99 3.14 -2.82 7.46
C MET A 99 2.05 -3.85 7.78
N LYS A 100 1.76 -4.79 6.88
CA LYS A 100 0.80 -5.86 7.11
C LYS A 100 1.21 -6.73 8.29
N GLU A 101 2.49 -7.10 8.39
CA GLU A 101 3.00 -7.95 9.47
C GLU A 101 2.80 -7.33 10.86
N ARG A 102 3.10 -6.03 11.02
CA ARG A 102 2.95 -5.34 12.30
C ARG A 102 1.58 -4.73 12.55
N SER A 103 0.69 -4.71 11.55
CA SER A 103 -0.59 -3.97 11.61
C SER A 103 -1.49 -4.38 12.79
N GLY A 104 -1.47 -5.66 13.19
CA GLY A 104 -2.27 -6.16 14.31
C GLY A 104 -1.82 -5.68 15.68
N ASP A 105 -0.56 -5.26 15.81
CA ASP A 105 0.06 -4.82 17.06
C ASP A 105 0.25 -3.29 17.11
N ASP A 106 -0.17 -2.56 16.07
CA ASP A 106 -0.06 -1.10 15.98
C ASP A 106 -1.32 -0.42 16.52
N ASP A 107 -1.26 0.00 17.78
CA ASP A 107 -2.34 0.74 18.46
C ASP A 107 -2.71 2.07 17.78
N ASN A 108 -1.85 2.61 16.91
CA ASN A 108 -2.04 3.87 16.19
C ASN A 108 -1.94 3.67 14.66
N LEU A 109 -2.34 2.50 14.16
CA LEU A 109 -2.28 2.13 12.74
C LEU A 109 -2.81 3.21 11.78
N ASN A 110 -3.90 3.89 12.14
CA ASN A 110 -4.42 5.02 11.37
C ASN A 110 -3.38 6.13 11.14
N GLU A 111 -2.66 6.55 12.19
CA GLU A 111 -1.63 7.60 12.10
C GLU A 111 -0.39 7.09 11.34
N THR A 112 -0.03 5.82 11.55
CA THR A 112 1.06 5.16 10.83
C THR A 112 0.80 5.15 9.33
N LEU A 113 -0.40 4.75 8.91
CA LEU A 113 -0.81 4.75 7.50
C LEU A 113 -0.87 6.17 6.92
N GLU A 114 -1.40 7.14 7.67
CA GLU A 114 -1.42 8.53 7.25
C GLU A 114 0.01 9.06 6.99
N THR A 115 0.94 8.70 7.87
CA THR A 115 2.35 9.07 7.74
C THR A 115 2.99 8.41 6.52
N ILE A 116 2.77 7.10 6.31
CA ILE A 116 3.25 6.38 5.12
C ILE A 116 2.74 7.05 3.84
N PHE A 117 1.44 7.33 3.74
CA PHE A 117 0.87 7.95 2.55
C PHE A 117 1.49 9.32 2.28
N LYS A 118 1.65 10.15 3.31
CA LYS A 118 2.34 11.45 3.19
C LYS A 118 3.80 11.29 2.73
N ASN A 119 4.53 10.31 3.26
CA ASN A 119 5.93 10.08 2.91
C ASN A 119 6.08 9.62 1.46
N ILE A 120 5.16 8.79 0.96
CA ILE A 120 5.11 8.37 -0.44
C ILE A 120 4.86 9.58 -1.35
N GLU A 121 3.88 10.44 -1.03
CA GLU A 121 3.62 11.65 -1.83
C GLU A 121 4.80 12.64 -1.77
N ALA A 122 5.38 12.83 -0.59
CA ALA A 122 6.52 13.72 -0.37
C ALA A 122 7.79 13.22 -1.09
N SER A 123 7.96 11.91 -1.28
CA SER A 123 9.10 11.34 -2.00
C SER A 123 9.19 11.83 -3.45
N ALA A 124 8.05 12.18 -4.06
CA ALA A 124 7.97 12.69 -5.42
C ALA A 124 8.04 14.23 -5.50
N GLN A 125 8.00 14.93 -4.38
CA GLN A 125 7.93 16.39 -4.33
C GLN A 125 9.17 17.04 -4.96
N GLY A 126 8.96 18.05 -5.81
CA GLY A 126 10.04 18.76 -6.50
C GLY A 126 10.63 18.00 -7.68
N THR A 127 10.06 16.85 -8.05
CA THR A 127 10.56 16.01 -9.16
C THR A 127 9.56 15.98 -10.33
N ALA A 128 9.97 15.40 -11.47
CA ALA A 128 9.12 15.32 -12.65
C ALA A 128 7.82 14.51 -12.44
N SER A 129 7.80 13.63 -11.44
CA SER A 129 6.67 12.77 -11.08
C SER A 129 5.74 13.39 -10.03
N GLU A 130 6.05 14.56 -9.44
CA GLU A 130 5.25 15.18 -8.37
C GLU A 130 3.76 15.20 -8.72
N ARG A 131 3.42 15.63 -9.95
CA ARG A 131 2.02 15.74 -10.42
C ARG A 131 1.26 14.41 -10.44
N ASN A 132 1.95 13.27 -10.50
CA ASN A 132 1.34 11.94 -10.54
C ASN A 132 1.10 11.38 -9.14
N PHE A 133 1.83 11.87 -8.13
CA PHE A 133 1.78 11.39 -6.75
C PHE A 133 1.12 12.37 -5.79
N LYS A 134 1.04 13.65 -6.14
CA LYS A 134 0.37 14.66 -5.33
C LYS A 134 -1.14 14.36 -5.22
N GLY A 135 -1.64 14.22 -3.99
CA GLY A 135 -3.03 13.93 -3.70
C GLY A 135 -3.47 12.53 -4.11
N LEU A 136 -2.52 11.60 -4.22
CA LEU A 136 -2.76 10.22 -4.61
C LEU A 136 -3.57 9.46 -3.57
N PHE A 137 -3.46 9.85 -2.31
CA PHE A 137 -4.17 9.25 -1.18
C PHE A 137 -5.19 10.20 -0.53
N ASP A 138 -5.50 11.36 -1.14
CA ASP A 138 -6.42 12.38 -0.61
C ASP A 138 -7.84 11.84 -0.35
N ASP A 139 -8.29 10.85 -1.12
CA ASP A 139 -9.60 10.23 -0.97
C ASP A 139 -9.66 9.20 0.18
N ILE A 140 -8.55 8.92 0.85
CA ILE A 140 -8.45 7.93 1.94
C ILE A 140 -8.26 8.64 3.28
N ASP A 141 -9.37 8.89 3.97
CA ASP A 141 -9.31 9.40 5.34
C ASP A 141 -9.23 8.25 6.36
N VAL A 142 -8.01 7.79 6.68
CA VAL A 142 -7.77 6.75 7.71
C VAL A 142 -8.18 7.17 9.12
N ASN A 143 -8.45 8.47 9.32
CA ASN A 143 -8.91 9.06 10.56
C ASN A 143 -10.43 9.30 10.60
N SER A 144 -11.15 8.83 9.58
CA SER A 144 -12.59 9.09 9.45
C SER A 144 -13.42 8.43 10.53
N ASN A 145 -14.43 9.15 11.03
CA ASN A 145 -15.48 8.58 11.88
C ASN A 145 -16.28 7.47 11.18
N LYS A 146 -16.20 7.40 9.85
CA LYS A 146 -16.77 6.30 9.05
C LYS A 146 -16.08 4.98 9.37
N LEU A 147 -14.75 4.97 9.56
CA LEU A 147 -14.03 3.77 10.00
C LEU A 147 -14.34 3.40 11.45
N GLY A 148 -14.74 4.36 12.28
CA GLY A 148 -15.21 4.10 13.63
C GLY A 148 -15.14 5.34 14.49
N SER A 149 -15.95 5.35 15.55
CA SER A 149 -16.01 6.47 16.51
C SER A 149 -14.82 6.53 17.47
N THR A 150 -13.96 5.51 17.51
CA THR A 150 -12.77 5.43 18.37
C THR A 150 -11.58 4.94 17.56
N VAL A 151 -10.36 5.32 17.97
CA VAL A 151 -9.10 4.88 17.33
C VAL A 151 -9.04 3.36 17.23
N THR A 152 -9.33 2.65 18.31
CA THR A 152 -9.38 1.17 18.33
C THR A 152 -10.29 0.60 17.25
N ARG A 153 -11.52 1.12 17.10
CA ARG A 153 -12.46 0.63 16.07
C ARG A 153 -12.01 0.94 14.65
N ARG A 154 -11.36 2.10 14.45
CA ARG A 154 -10.77 2.44 13.14
C ARG A 154 -9.66 1.45 12.80
N ASN A 155 -8.76 1.21 13.74
CA ASN A 155 -7.62 0.31 13.57
C ASN A 155 -8.07 -1.14 13.35
N GLU A 156 -9.09 -1.63 14.08
CA GLU A 156 -9.71 -2.94 13.82
C GLU A 156 -10.19 -3.08 12.36
N LYS A 157 -10.81 -2.04 11.78
CA LYS A 157 -11.24 -2.07 10.38
C LYS A 157 -10.08 -1.95 9.41
N LEU A 158 -9.07 -1.13 9.71
CA LEU A 158 -7.87 -0.97 8.88
C LEU A 158 -7.07 -2.28 8.83
N VAL A 159 -6.90 -2.98 9.97
CA VAL A 159 -6.29 -4.33 10.01
C VAL A 159 -7.05 -5.30 9.13
N LYS A 160 -8.39 -5.34 9.24
CA LYS A 160 -9.22 -6.21 8.38
C LYS A 160 -9.05 -5.88 6.91
N LEU A 161 -9.01 -4.59 6.57
CA LEU A 161 -8.82 -4.12 5.21
C LEU A 161 -7.44 -4.54 4.66
N ILE A 162 -6.37 -4.31 5.40
CA ILE A 162 -5.00 -4.70 5.02
C ILE A 162 -4.94 -6.22 4.79
N ASN A 163 -5.45 -7.02 5.71
CA ASN A 163 -5.47 -8.48 5.57
C ASN A 163 -6.29 -8.93 4.35
N SER A 164 -7.47 -8.33 4.14
CA SER A 164 -8.31 -8.67 2.99
C SER A 164 -7.63 -8.32 1.66
N VAL A 165 -6.92 -7.19 1.61
CA VAL A 165 -6.14 -6.78 0.43
C VAL A 165 -4.93 -7.70 0.23
N ALA A 166 -4.27 -8.15 1.30
CA ALA A 166 -3.15 -9.09 1.22
C ALA A 166 -3.56 -10.46 0.67
N GLU A 167 -4.75 -10.94 1.02
CA GLU A 167 -5.31 -12.22 0.54
C GLU A 167 -5.78 -12.17 -0.93
N MET A 168 -5.79 -10.98 -1.55
CA MET A 168 -6.15 -10.86 -2.96
C MET A 168 -5.12 -11.54 -3.84
N ASN A 169 -5.59 -12.49 -4.65
CA ASN A 169 -4.80 -12.99 -5.76
C ASN A 169 -4.83 -11.92 -6.86
N LEU A 170 -3.73 -11.18 -6.97
CA LEU A 170 -3.51 -10.21 -8.04
C LEU A 170 -2.40 -10.84 -8.87
N GLY A 171 -2.79 -11.67 -9.83
CA GLY A 171 -1.93 -12.65 -10.47
C GLY A 171 -0.49 -12.20 -10.68
N SER A 172 0.44 -12.82 -9.94
CA SER A 172 1.88 -12.73 -10.17
C SER A 172 2.26 -13.29 -11.54
#